data_AF-A0A1Y3E7T8-F1
#
_entry.id   AF-A0A1Y3E7T8-F1
#
_cell.length_a   1.000
_cell.length_b   1.000
_cell.length_c   1.000
_cell.angle_alpha   90.00
_cell.angle_beta   90.00
_cell.angle_gamma   90.00
#
_symmetry.space_group_name_H-M   'P 1'
#
loop_
_entity.id
_entity.type
_entity.pdbx_description
1 polymer ?
#
loop_
_entity_poly.entity_id
_entity_poly.type
_entity_poly.pdbx_seq_one_letter_code
_entity_poly.pdbx_strand_id
1 'polypeptide(L)'
;AIASKKAYIVPAFEVYSYHVIIPESKTALLKSLDSGEIHIFRSKEWVKGHLATDFDRWRNALEPYKIAWSTDFEPYFVVRRDVPLYDERFVGFGWNKVAHVMNLDFLNYEFIVLPFAYIVHLPHSPSLELLQYRQNSDYRRCLKLIMGQFIKELTKTQFKPGKQFQPIATNLSLFLQ
;
A
#
# COMPACT_ATOMS: atom_id res chain seq x y z
N ALA A 1 19.42 -18.16 15.19
CA ALA A 1 19.26 -17.18 14.11
C ALA A 1 18.00 -16.37 14.36
N ILE A 2 18.05 -15.04 14.31
CA ILE A 2 16.83 -14.22 14.36
C ILE A 2 16.09 -14.52 13.04
N ALA A 3 14.86 -15.02 13.13
CA ALA A 3 14.06 -15.31 11.94
C ALA A 3 13.88 -14.03 11.12
N SER A 4 14.09 -14.12 9.80
CA SER A 4 13.89 -12.99 8.88
C SER A 4 12.42 -12.53 8.92
N LYS A 5 12.22 -11.22 9.05
CA LYS A 5 10.89 -10.59 9.05
C LYS A 5 10.40 -10.50 7.61
N LYS A 6 9.21 -11.00 7.32
CA LYS A 6 8.69 -11.13 5.95
C LYS A 6 7.35 -10.42 5.81
N ALA A 7 7.20 -9.70 4.71
CA ALA A 7 5.95 -9.15 4.22
C ALA A 7 5.62 -9.81 2.88
N TYR A 8 4.57 -10.63 2.86
CA TYR A 8 4.16 -11.38 1.67
C TYR A 8 3.22 -10.51 0.82
N ILE A 9 3.72 -10.00 -0.29
CA ILE A 9 2.98 -9.17 -1.22
C ILE A 9 1.97 -10.02 -2.00
N VAL A 10 0.74 -9.54 -2.05
CA VAL A 10 -0.37 -10.09 -2.83
C VAL A 10 -0.63 -9.15 -4.01
N PRO A 11 -0.31 -9.56 -5.25
CA PRO A 11 -0.57 -8.76 -6.43
C PRO A 11 -2.05 -8.39 -6.58
N ALA A 12 -2.28 -7.14 -6.98
CA ALA A 12 -3.62 -6.57 -7.05
C ALA A 12 -3.99 -6.23 -8.49
N PHE A 13 -5.23 -6.56 -8.82
CA PHE A 13 -5.86 -6.32 -10.11
C PHE A 13 -7.18 -5.57 -9.91
N GLU A 14 -7.76 -5.06 -10.98
CA GLU A 14 -9.05 -4.40 -10.96
C GLU A 14 -9.89 -4.72 -12.20
N VAL A 15 -11.20 -4.61 -12.01
CA VAL A 15 -12.19 -4.63 -13.08
C VAL A 15 -12.97 -3.33 -13.05
N TYR A 16 -13.50 -2.93 -14.20
CA TYR A 16 -14.34 -1.72 -14.32
C TYR A 16 -15.83 -2.06 -14.46
N SER A 17 -16.19 -3.35 -14.53
CA SER A 17 -17.56 -3.83 -14.62
C SER A 17 -17.84 -4.89 -13.55
N TYR A 18 -19.02 -4.82 -12.93
CA TYR A 18 -19.49 -5.81 -11.95
C TYR A 18 -19.87 -7.16 -12.58
N HIS A 19 -20.01 -7.21 -13.92
CA HIS A 19 -20.35 -8.44 -14.64
C HIS A 19 -19.15 -9.33 -14.92
N VAL A 20 -17.93 -8.85 -14.66
CA VAL A 20 -16.71 -9.64 -14.84
C VAL A 20 -16.69 -10.76 -13.80
N ILE A 21 -16.57 -12.00 -14.27
CA ILE A 21 -16.39 -13.16 -13.41
C ILE A 21 -14.96 -13.14 -12.89
N ILE A 22 -14.79 -13.06 -11.57
CA ILE A 22 -13.47 -13.09 -10.95
C ILE A 22 -12.84 -14.47 -11.24
N PRO A 23 -11.68 -14.52 -11.90
CA PRO A 23 -10.99 -15.78 -12.16
C PRO A 23 -10.67 -16.51 -10.86
N GLU A 24 -10.72 -17.85 -10.88
CA GLU A 24 -10.36 -18.67 -9.71
C GLU A 24 -8.90 -19.15 -9.75
N SER A 25 -8.23 -19.02 -10.90
CA SER A 25 -6.85 -19.47 -11.08
C SER A 25 -5.99 -18.39 -11.75
N LYS A 26 -4.69 -18.42 -11.47
CA LYS A 26 -3.70 -17.55 -12.13
C LYS A 26 -3.78 -17.67 -13.65
N THR A 27 -3.91 -18.88 -14.19
CA THR A 27 -4.00 -19.11 -15.63
C THR A 27 -5.22 -18.41 -16.24
N ALA A 28 -6.38 -18.49 -15.59
CA ALA A 28 -7.58 -17.78 -16.04
C ALA A 28 -7.43 -16.25 -15.90
N LEU A 29 -6.83 -15.78 -14.79
CA LEU A 29 -6.52 -14.38 -14.57
C LEU A 29 -5.62 -13.79 -15.66
N LEU A 30 -4.58 -14.53 -16.08
CA LEU A 30 -3.69 -14.11 -17.15
C LEU A 30 -4.43 -13.98 -18.49
N LYS A 31 -5.35 -14.90 -18.81
CA LYS A 31 -6.18 -14.79 -20.01
C LYS A 31 -7.06 -13.54 -19.99
N SER A 32 -7.71 -13.24 -18.86
CA SER A 32 -8.52 -12.01 -18.71
C SER A 32 -7.66 -10.73 -18.69
N LEU A 33 -6.42 -10.81 -18.22
CA LEU A 33 -5.48 -9.70 -18.27
C LEU A 33 -5.01 -9.43 -19.72
N ASP A 34 -4.77 -10.48 -20.50
CA ASP A 34 -4.33 -10.40 -21.90
C ASP A 34 -5.47 -9.98 -22.84
N SER A 35 -6.72 -10.33 -22.52
CA SER A 35 -7.90 -9.84 -23.24
C SER A 35 -8.29 -8.41 -22.88
N GLY A 36 -7.72 -7.84 -21.81
CA GLY A 36 -8.03 -6.51 -21.32
C GLY A 36 -9.34 -6.40 -20.53
N GLU A 37 -9.89 -7.52 -20.05
CA GLU A 37 -11.05 -7.54 -19.16
C GLU A 37 -10.68 -7.20 -17.71
N ILE A 38 -9.47 -7.62 -17.30
CA ILE A 38 -8.86 -7.31 -16.00
C ILE A 38 -7.62 -6.46 -16.23
N HIS A 39 -7.33 -5.55 -15.30
CA HIS A 39 -6.16 -4.68 -15.35
C HIS A 39 -5.33 -4.79 -14.08
N ILE A 40 -4.06 -4.42 -14.14
CA ILE A 40 -3.25 -4.18 -12.94
C ILE A 40 -3.90 -3.03 -12.15
N PHE A 41 -4.10 -3.24 -10.85
CA PHE A 41 -4.83 -2.30 -9.98
C PHE A 41 -4.20 -0.90 -10.02
N ARG A 42 -5.03 0.11 -10.31
CA ARG A 42 -4.65 1.53 -10.42
C ARG A 42 -3.46 1.81 -11.34
N SER A 43 -3.28 0.99 -12.37
CA SER A 43 -2.25 1.17 -13.38
C SER A 43 -2.43 2.45 -14.22
N LYS A 44 -3.59 3.11 -14.17
CA LYS A 44 -3.83 4.40 -14.84
C LYS A 44 -3.65 5.60 -13.90
N GLU A 45 -4.06 5.47 -12.65
CA GLU A 45 -4.09 6.58 -11.68
C GLU A 45 -2.87 6.62 -10.75
N TRP A 46 -2.27 5.47 -10.42
CA TRP A 46 -1.25 5.33 -9.38
C TRP A 46 -0.25 4.19 -9.66
N VAL A 47 0.44 4.27 -10.81
CA VAL A 47 1.41 3.27 -11.27
C VAL A 47 2.46 2.92 -10.19
N LYS A 48 3.05 3.95 -9.55
CA LYS A 48 4.12 3.75 -8.56
C LYS A 48 3.68 2.92 -7.35
N GLY A 49 2.38 2.95 -7.03
CA GLY A 49 1.82 2.19 -5.91
C GLY A 49 2.02 0.69 -6.02
N HIS A 50 2.14 0.15 -7.24
CA HIS A 50 2.26 -1.30 -7.44
C HIS A 50 3.45 -1.70 -8.29
N LEU A 51 4.20 -0.75 -8.86
CA LEU A 51 5.29 -1.00 -9.80
C LEU A 51 6.35 -1.99 -9.27
N ALA A 52 6.74 -1.87 -7.99
CA ALA A 52 7.75 -2.75 -7.38
C ALA A 52 7.34 -4.23 -7.33
N THR A 53 6.06 -4.56 -7.51
CA THR A 53 5.57 -5.95 -7.58
C THR A 53 6.20 -6.72 -8.75
N ASP A 54 6.65 -6.03 -9.80
CA ASP A 54 7.20 -6.65 -11.02
C ASP A 54 6.21 -7.66 -11.63
N PHE A 55 5.13 -7.13 -12.21
CA PHE A 55 4.06 -7.97 -12.77
C PHE A 55 4.52 -8.81 -13.96
N ASP A 56 5.52 -8.35 -14.72
CA ASP A 56 6.09 -9.13 -15.82
C ASP A 56 6.78 -10.40 -15.31
N ARG A 57 7.54 -10.29 -14.22
CA ARG A 57 8.07 -11.45 -13.50
C ARG A 57 6.94 -12.28 -12.88
N TRP A 58 5.94 -11.64 -12.27
CA TRP A 58 4.84 -12.34 -11.61
C TRP A 58 4.11 -13.29 -12.55
N ARG A 59 3.84 -12.88 -13.80
CA ARG A 59 3.13 -13.69 -14.81
C ARG A 59 3.72 -15.09 -14.94
N ASN A 60 5.06 -15.19 -14.93
CA ASN A 60 5.80 -16.43 -15.15
C ASN A 60 6.31 -17.08 -13.85
N ALA A 61 6.17 -16.41 -12.71
CA ALA A 61 6.67 -16.91 -11.43
C ALA A 61 5.91 -18.17 -10.99
N LEU A 62 6.66 -19.24 -10.70
CA LEU A 62 6.17 -20.46 -10.06
C LEU A 62 6.56 -20.52 -8.57
N GLU A 63 7.55 -19.73 -8.17
CA GLU A 63 8.03 -19.64 -6.80
C GLU A 63 7.93 -18.20 -6.28
N PRO A 64 7.76 -17.99 -4.96
CA PRO A 64 7.81 -16.67 -4.37
C PRO A 64 9.14 -15.98 -4.64
N TYR A 65 9.10 -14.67 -4.90
CA TYR A 65 10.31 -13.92 -5.21
C TYR A 65 10.43 -12.65 -4.39
N LYS A 66 11.68 -12.31 -4.05
CA LYS A 66 12.00 -11.08 -3.35
C LYS A 66 11.99 -9.90 -4.31
N ILE A 67 11.51 -8.77 -3.83
CA ILE A 67 11.58 -7.46 -4.49
C ILE A 67 12.22 -6.44 -3.54
N ALA A 68 12.78 -5.38 -4.11
CA ALA A 68 13.14 -4.20 -3.34
C ALA A 68 11.92 -3.29 -3.19
N TRP A 69 11.80 -2.62 -2.04
CA TRP A 69 10.86 -1.52 -1.88
C TRP A 69 11.20 -0.37 -2.84
N SER A 70 10.17 0.37 -3.27
CA SER A 70 10.33 1.62 -4.01
C SER A 70 9.47 2.72 -3.41
N THR A 71 9.87 3.98 -3.62
CA THR A 71 9.06 5.15 -3.24
C THR A 71 7.62 5.00 -3.71
N ASP A 72 6.67 5.40 -2.86
CA ASP A 72 5.22 5.36 -3.09
C ASP A 72 4.59 3.96 -3.17
N PHE A 73 5.35 2.88 -2.93
CA PHE A 73 4.83 1.51 -2.98
C PHE A 73 3.72 1.29 -1.94
N GLU A 74 2.55 0.87 -2.41
CA GLU A 74 1.30 0.71 -1.65
C GLU A 74 0.64 -0.67 -1.90
N PRO A 75 1.35 -1.79 -1.65
CA PRO A 75 0.84 -3.13 -1.91
C PRO A 75 -0.30 -3.55 -0.98
N TYR A 76 -1.01 -4.61 -1.37
CA TYR A 76 -1.67 -5.50 -0.44
C TYR A 76 -0.66 -6.55 0.02
N PHE A 77 -0.60 -6.85 1.32
CA PHE A 77 0.35 -7.82 1.84
C PHE A 77 -0.12 -8.48 3.11
N VAL A 78 0.45 -9.65 3.40
CA VAL A 78 0.24 -10.43 4.61
C VAL A 78 1.54 -10.43 5.42
N VAL A 79 1.42 -10.14 6.70
CA VAL A 79 2.54 -9.97 7.63
C VAL A 79 2.13 -10.54 8.98
N ARG A 80 3.11 -11.00 9.77
CA ARG A 80 2.83 -11.45 11.14
C ARG A 80 2.31 -10.28 11.99
N ARG A 81 1.47 -10.59 12.98
CA ARG A 81 0.81 -9.56 13.82
C ARG A 81 1.79 -8.69 14.62
N ASP A 82 3.01 -9.15 14.87
CA ASP A 82 4.09 -8.39 15.54
C ASP A 82 4.78 -7.38 14.62
N VAL A 83 3.96 -6.58 13.94
CA VAL A 83 4.33 -5.52 13.00
C VAL A 83 4.06 -4.15 13.64
N PRO A 84 4.77 -3.07 13.26
CA PRO A 84 4.35 -1.73 13.67
C PRO A 84 2.90 -1.47 13.30
N LEU A 85 2.20 -0.70 14.13
CA LEU A 85 0.87 -0.22 13.79
C LEU A 85 0.94 0.87 12.72
N TYR A 86 -0.19 1.17 12.10
CA TYR A 86 -0.33 2.33 11.23
C TYR A 86 -0.10 3.62 12.03
N ASP A 87 0.52 4.60 11.38
CA ASP A 87 0.72 5.91 11.97
C ASP A 87 -0.59 6.72 11.90
N GLU A 88 -1.11 7.08 13.07
CA GLU A 88 -2.43 7.69 13.25
C GLU A 88 -2.53 9.12 12.68
N ARG A 89 -1.44 9.70 12.17
CA ARG A 89 -1.49 10.98 11.47
C ARG A 89 -2.06 10.85 10.05
N PHE A 90 -2.00 9.66 9.46
CA PHE A 90 -2.52 9.39 8.11
C PHE A 90 -3.98 8.90 8.17
N VAL A 91 -4.89 9.80 8.54
CA VAL A 91 -6.34 9.56 8.59
C VAL A 91 -7.04 10.01 7.31
N GLY A 92 -8.14 9.34 6.99
CA GLY A 92 -8.92 9.62 5.78
C GLY A 92 -8.32 8.93 4.56
N PHE A 93 -8.02 9.69 3.50
CA PHE A 93 -7.57 9.13 2.23
C PHE A 93 -6.07 9.31 1.99
N GLY A 94 -5.40 8.19 1.73
CA GLY A 94 -4.04 8.13 1.21
C GLY A 94 -2.94 8.01 2.27
N TRP A 95 -1.75 7.62 1.81
CA TRP A 95 -0.47 7.59 2.55
C TRP A 95 -0.37 6.66 3.76
N ASN A 96 -1.46 6.12 4.30
CA ASN A 96 -1.43 5.17 5.42
C ASN A 96 -0.62 3.89 5.10
N LYS A 97 -0.92 3.23 3.98
CA LYS A 97 -0.25 2.01 3.52
C LYS A 97 1.18 2.30 3.07
N VAL A 98 1.41 3.41 2.36
CA VAL A 98 2.76 3.83 1.94
C VAL A 98 3.66 4.06 3.16
N ALA A 99 3.21 4.85 4.14
CA ALA A 99 3.96 5.10 5.37
C ALA A 99 4.26 3.80 6.13
N HIS A 100 3.27 2.91 6.22
CA HIS A 100 3.45 1.63 6.88
C HIS A 100 4.51 0.77 6.18
N VAL A 101 4.44 0.63 4.86
CA VAL A 101 5.41 -0.12 4.06
C VAL A 101 6.82 0.48 4.16
N MET A 102 6.94 1.81 4.16
CA MET A 102 8.22 2.50 4.43
C MET A 102 8.81 2.15 5.79
N ASN A 103 7.96 2.05 6.82
CA ASN A 103 8.40 1.61 8.15
C ASN A 103 8.86 0.14 8.14
N LEU A 104 8.21 -0.73 7.39
CA LEU A 104 8.64 -2.12 7.24
C LEU A 104 10.00 -2.24 6.54
N ASP A 105 10.20 -1.46 5.48
CA ASP A 105 11.49 -1.38 4.78
C ASP A 105 12.61 -0.91 5.73
N PHE A 106 12.35 0.15 6.50
CA PHE A 106 13.29 0.63 7.52
C PHE A 106 13.62 -0.42 8.60
N LEU A 107 12.67 -1.29 8.93
CA LEU A 107 12.83 -2.40 9.87
C LEU A 107 13.43 -3.67 9.24
N ASN A 108 13.92 -3.57 7.99
CA ASN A 108 14.53 -4.65 7.23
C ASN A 108 13.60 -5.85 7.00
N TYR A 109 12.31 -5.59 6.74
CA TYR A 109 11.42 -6.63 6.24
C TYR A 109 11.80 -7.04 4.82
N GLU A 110 11.78 -8.33 4.56
CA GLU A 110 11.83 -8.85 3.20
C GLU A 110 10.46 -8.79 2.55
N PHE A 111 10.36 -8.13 1.41
CA PHE A 111 9.15 -8.13 0.59
C PHE A 111 9.18 -9.30 -0.39
N ILE A 112 8.23 -10.21 -0.25
CA ILE A 112 8.16 -11.47 -1.01
C ILE A 112 6.84 -11.52 -1.75
N VAL A 113 6.86 -11.50 -3.08
CA VAL A 113 5.64 -11.60 -3.88
C VAL A 113 5.19 -13.05 -4.00
N LEU A 114 3.89 -13.28 -3.76
CA LEU A 114 3.28 -14.60 -3.86
C LEU A 114 2.83 -14.90 -5.31
N PRO A 115 3.26 -16.03 -5.91
CA PRO A 115 3.00 -16.31 -7.33
C PRO A 115 1.57 -16.78 -7.61
N PHE A 116 0.86 -17.33 -6.61
CA PHE A 116 -0.46 -17.96 -6.76
C PHE A 116 -1.53 -17.36 -5.86
N ALA A 117 -1.27 -16.19 -5.27
CA ALA A 117 -2.26 -15.39 -4.56
C ALA A 117 -2.45 -14.07 -5.31
N TYR A 118 -3.67 -13.57 -5.37
CA TYR A 118 -3.99 -12.26 -5.93
C TYR A 118 -5.31 -11.73 -5.35
N ILE A 119 -5.53 -10.44 -5.51
CA ILE A 119 -6.79 -9.78 -5.17
C ILE A 119 -7.31 -9.06 -6.42
N VAL A 120 -8.63 -9.09 -6.62
CA VAL A 120 -9.31 -8.30 -7.64
C VAL A 120 -10.20 -7.27 -6.97
N HIS A 121 -9.92 -6.00 -7.25
CA HIS A 121 -10.73 -4.87 -6.82
C HIS A 121 -11.94 -4.71 -7.74
N LEU A 122 -13.13 -4.74 -7.14
CA LEU A 122 -14.37 -4.43 -7.84
C LEU A 122 -14.57 -2.92 -7.92
N PRO A 123 -15.21 -2.42 -8.99
CA PRO A 123 -15.55 -1.01 -9.09
C PRO A 123 -16.47 -0.65 -7.93
N HIS A 124 -16.35 0.57 -7.42
CA HIS A 124 -17.24 1.10 -6.39
C HIS A 124 -17.25 2.63 -6.46
N SER A 125 -18.30 3.24 -5.90
CA SER A 125 -18.39 4.69 -5.81
C SER A 125 -17.24 5.29 -4.98
N PRO A 126 -16.72 6.47 -5.35
CA PRO A 126 -15.71 7.17 -4.54
C PRO A 126 -16.19 7.40 -3.11
N SER A 127 -15.28 7.28 -2.14
CA SER A 127 -15.57 7.63 -0.75
C SER A 127 -15.56 9.16 -0.54
N LEU A 128 -16.20 9.62 0.54
CA LEU A 128 -16.21 11.03 0.91
C LEU A 128 -14.78 11.58 1.14
N GLU A 129 -13.93 10.78 1.78
CA GLU A 129 -12.54 11.10 2.08
C GLU A 129 -11.72 11.26 0.79
N LEU A 130 -11.98 10.45 -0.23
CA LEU A 130 -11.37 10.61 -1.55
C LEU A 130 -11.83 11.92 -2.21
N LEU A 131 -13.10 12.27 -2.11
CA LEU A 131 -13.61 13.54 -2.62
C LEU A 131 -12.96 14.73 -1.91
N GLN A 132 -12.87 14.69 -0.57
CA GLN A 132 -12.16 15.69 0.23
C GLN A 132 -10.69 15.82 -0.18
N TYR A 133 -9.98 14.69 -0.33
CA TYR A 133 -8.60 14.69 -0.80
C TYR A 133 -8.44 15.34 -2.17
N ARG A 134 -9.38 15.10 -3.11
CA ARG A 134 -9.34 15.67 -4.48
C ARG A 134 -9.69 17.15 -4.52
N GLN A 135 -10.61 17.61 -3.68
CA GLN A 135 -11.13 18.98 -3.74
C GLN A 135 -10.36 19.95 -2.84
N ASN A 136 -9.80 19.49 -1.71
CA ASN A 136 -9.16 20.36 -0.73
C ASN A 136 -7.62 20.39 -0.92
N SER A 137 -7.09 21.50 -1.41
CA SER A 137 -5.64 21.70 -1.58
C SER A 137 -4.87 21.76 -0.26
N ASP A 138 -5.47 22.32 0.79
CA ASP A 138 -4.85 22.43 2.10
C ASP A 138 -4.72 21.05 2.75
N TYR A 139 -5.73 20.19 2.59
CA TYR A 139 -5.65 18.79 3.01
C TYR A 139 -4.44 18.08 2.37
N ARG A 140 -4.25 18.23 1.04
CA ARG A 140 -3.09 17.65 0.34
C ARG A 140 -1.77 18.26 0.79
N ARG A 141 -1.74 19.57 1.07
CA ARG A 141 -0.54 20.25 1.60
C ARG A 141 -0.18 19.73 3.00
N CYS A 142 -1.15 19.63 3.90
CA CYS A 142 -0.97 19.08 5.23
C CYS A 142 -0.47 17.63 5.19
N LEU A 143 -1.06 16.78 4.35
CA LEU A 143 -0.59 15.40 4.16
C LEU A 143 0.88 15.35 3.70
N LYS A 144 1.29 16.21 2.78
CA LYS A 144 2.70 16.29 2.34
C LYS A 144 3.63 16.70 3.49
N LEU A 145 3.22 17.65 4.32
CA LEU A 145 4.00 18.08 5.50
C LEU A 145 4.11 16.95 6.53
N ILE A 146 3.01 16.24 6.81
CA ILE A 146 2.99 15.07 7.69
C ILE A 146 3.93 13.98 7.16
N MET A 147 3.88 13.68 5.86
CA MET A 147 4.78 12.70 5.25
C MET A 147 6.25 13.10 5.38
N GLY A 148 6.57 14.38 5.12
CA GLY A 148 7.92 14.90 5.31
C GLY A 148 8.41 14.82 6.76
N GLN A 149 7.51 15.02 7.72
CA GLN A 149 7.82 14.88 9.15
C GLN A 149 8.05 13.41 9.52
N PHE A 150 7.17 12.50 9.08
CA PHE A 150 7.29 11.05 9.27
C PHE A 150 8.65 10.52 8.77
N ILE A 151 9.07 10.91 7.56
CA ILE A 151 10.37 10.49 6.99
C ILE A 151 11.55 11.01 7.83
N LYS A 152 11.49 12.26 8.30
CA LYS A 152 12.53 12.82 9.18
C LYS A 152 12.61 12.07 10.50
N GLU A 153 11.49 11.64 11.05
CA GLU A 153 11.45 10.91 12.32
C GLU A 153 11.96 9.48 12.16
N LEU A 154 11.58 8.80 11.08
CA LEU A 154 12.11 7.48 10.72
C LEU A 154 13.64 7.52 10.61
N THR A 155 14.19 8.54 9.96
CA THR A 155 15.65 8.65 9.74
C THR A 155 16.43 9.15 10.96
N LYS A 156 15.85 10.00 11.81
CA LYS A 156 16.50 10.51 13.03
C LYS A 156 16.50 9.53 14.18
N THR A 157 15.51 8.64 14.26
CA THR A 157 15.45 7.63 15.30
C THR A 157 16.05 6.34 14.76
N GLN A 158 17.08 5.80 15.43
CA GLN A 158 17.23 4.35 15.47
C GLN A 158 15.95 3.81 16.13
N PHE A 159 14.92 3.55 15.33
CA PHE A 159 13.57 3.27 15.81
C PHE A 159 13.60 2.07 16.77
N LYS A 160 13.28 2.30 18.05
CA LYS A 160 13.11 1.22 19.03
C LYS A 160 11.73 0.58 18.79
N PRO A 161 11.65 -0.71 18.43
CA PRO A 161 10.37 -1.38 18.23
C PRO A 161 9.46 -1.19 19.45
N GLY A 162 8.22 -0.74 19.24
CA GLY A 162 7.21 -0.62 20.30
C GLY A 162 7.02 0.78 20.91
N LYS A 163 7.76 1.81 20.49
CA LYS A 163 7.38 3.19 20.82
C LYS A 163 6.30 3.68 19.85
N GLN A 164 5.06 3.73 20.32
CA GLN A 164 3.96 4.45 19.69
C GLN A 164 4.41 5.90 19.42
N PHE A 165 4.15 6.39 18.20
CA PHE A 165 4.22 7.81 17.92
C PHE A 165 3.25 8.52 18.85
N GLN A 166 3.78 9.37 19.73
CA GLN A 166 2.93 10.30 20.46
C GLN A 166 2.40 11.29 19.42
N PRO A 167 1.07 11.43 19.27
CA PRO A 167 0.53 12.50 18.45
C PRO A 167 1.16 13.80 18.94
N ILE A 168 1.75 14.58 18.03
CA ILE A 168 1.97 15.98 18.34
C ILE A 168 0.55 16.51 18.58
N ALA A 169 0.25 16.84 19.83
CA ALA A 169 -1.03 17.41 20.21
C ALA A 169 -1.21 18.72 19.44
N THR A 170 -1.78 18.64 18.23
CA THR A 170 -2.36 19.79 17.58
C THR A 170 -3.57 20.12 18.42
N ASN A 171 -3.47 21.21 19.18
CA ASN A 171 -4.55 21.77 19.97
C ASN A 171 -5.85 21.74 19.15
N LEU A 172 -6.73 20.78 19.45
CA LEU A 172 -8.02 20.58 18.78
C LEU A 172 -8.99 21.75 19.03
N SER A 173 -8.60 22.71 19.88
CA SER A 173 -9.34 23.93 20.18
C SER A 173 -9.40 24.95 19.04
N LEU A 174 -8.70 24.73 17.92
CA LEU A 174 -8.73 25.63 16.75
C LEU A 174 -9.69 25.19 15.62
N PHE A 175 -10.37 24.04 15.76
CA PHE A 175 -11.31 23.53 14.74
C PHE A 175 -12.78 23.45 15.23
N LEU A 176 -13.07 24.01 16.41
CA LEU A 176 -14.43 24.23 16.88
C LEU A 176 -14.63 25.72 17.21
N GLN A 177 -14.81 26.53 16.17
CA GLN A 177 -15.55 27.79 16.20
C GLN A 177 -16.39 27.90 14.92
#